data_AF-E9I3D3-F1
#
_entry.id   AF-E9I3D3-F1
#
_cell.length_a   1.000
_cell.length_b   1.000
_cell.length_c   1.000
_cell.angle_alpha   90.00
_cell.angle_beta   90.00
_cell.angle_gamma   90.00
#
_symmetry.space_group_name_H-M   'P 1'
#
loop_
_entity.id
_entity.type
_entity.pdbx_description
1 polymer ?
#
loop_
_entity_poly.entity_id
_entity_poly.type
_entity_poly.pdbx_seq_one_letter_code
_entity_poly.pdbx_strand_id
1 'polypeptide(L)'
;MTRKSFTETKIINIIREEGLDYEVKHVAFRCLYFISKVRGYKVVARHLPHETADLEPLLHYLENQDPGVQLKWETHYGLLLWLSIVVKIPFHHQRFDTSTSKPIIEEF
;
A
#
# COMPACT_ATOMS: atom_id res chain seq x y z
N MET A 1 28.76 -3.75 0.91
CA MET A 1 28.47 -4.49 -0.34
C MET A 1 26.97 -4.76 -0.44
N THR A 2 26.15 -3.77 -0.83
CA THR A 2 24.68 -3.95 -0.93
C THR A 2 24.04 -3.03 -1.98
N ARG A 3 24.57 -3.00 -3.20
CA ARG A 3 23.93 -2.27 -4.33
C ARG A 3 22.52 -2.79 -4.69
N LYS A 4 22.15 -3.99 -4.21
CA LYS A 4 20.93 -4.71 -4.62
C LYS A 4 19.65 -4.35 -3.86
N SER A 5 19.72 -3.78 -2.65
CA SER A 5 18.56 -3.32 -1.87
C SER A 5 18.15 -1.87 -2.21
N PHE A 6 19.12 -1.06 -2.66
CA PHE A 6 18.92 0.36 -2.94
C PHE A 6 17.84 0.64 -4.00
N THR A 7 17.74 -0.20 -5.03
CA THR A 7 16.74 -0.03 -6.09
C THR A 7 15.32 -0.32 -5.59
N GLU A 8 15.16 -1.32 -4.71
CA GLU A 8 13.85 -1.70 -4.16
C GLU A 8 13.31 -0.60 -3.23
N THR A 9 14.15 -0.05 -2.36
CA THR A 9 13.79 1.08 -1.50
C THR A 9 13.45 2.35 -2.29
N LYS A 10 14.16 2.61 -3.41
CA LYS A 10 13.84 3.75 -4.29
C LYS A 10 12.48 3.63 -4.95
N ILE A 11 12.12 2.45 -5.46
CA ILE A 11 10.82 2.21 -6.09
C ILE A 11 9.69 2.42 -5.08
N ILE A 12 9.88 1.98 -3.84
CA ILE A 12 8.89 2.14 -2.77
C ILE A 12 8.71 3.61 -2.40
N ASN A 13 9.79 4.40 -2.33
CA ASN A 13 9.69 5.84 -2.11
C ASN A 13 8.91 6.56 -3.22
N ILE A 14 9.10 6.14 -4.48
CA ILE A 14 8.32 6.65 -5.62
C ILE A 14 6.84 6.29 -5.47
N ILE A 15 6.51 5.09 -4.98
CA ILE A 15 5.11 4.69 -4.77
C ILE A 15 4.46 5.52 -3.63
N ARG A 16 5.22 5.83 -2.57
CA ARG A 16 4.75 6.61 -1.41
C ARG A 16 4.58 8.11 -1.69
N GLU A 17 5.14 8.65 -2.76
CA GLU A 17 5.08 10.09 -3.04
C GLU A 17 3.64 10.51 -3.43
N GLU A 18 2.99 11.25 -2.53
CA GLU A 18 1.67 11.84 -2.71
C GLU A 18 1.77 13.02 -3.69
N GLY A 19 1.61 12.73 -4.99
CA GLY A 19 1.67 13.74 -6.05
C GLY A 19 2.12 13.22 -7.41
N LEU A 20 2.64 11.98 -7.47
CA LEU A 20 3.00 11.37 -8.75
C LEU A 20 1.78 10.85 -9.51
N ASP A 21 1.84 11.03 -10.83
CA ASP A 21 0.83 10.57 -11.78
C ASP A 21 0.58 9.06 -11.69
N TYR A 22 -0.67 8.65 -11.94
CA TYR A 22 -1.11 7.27 -11.84
C TYR A 22 -0.27 6.32 -12.72
N GLU A 23 0.16 6.75 -13.91
CA GLU A 23 0.99 5.95 -14.81
C GLU A 23 2.37 5.66 -14.22
N VAL A 24 2.99 6.64 -13.58
CA VAL A 24 4.31 6.49 -12.96
C VAL A 24 4.24 5.47 -11.81
N LYS A 25 3.18 5.57 -10.98
CA LYS A 25 2.92 4.60 -9.92
C LYS A 25 2.66 3.20 -10.48
N HIS A 26 1.93 3.08 -11.58
CA HIS A 26 1.71 1.80 -12.24
C HIS A 26 3.02 1.16 -12.73
N VAL A 27 3.90 1.93 -13.38
CA VAL A 27 5.21 1.42 -13.82
C VAL A 27 6.05 0.96 -12.63
N ALA A 28 6.03 1.70 -11.52
CA ALA A 28 6.69 1.31 -10.28
C ALA A 28 6.16 -0.04 -9.73
N PHE A 29 4.82 -0.22 -9.69
CA PHE A 29 4.21 -1.48 -9.30
C PHE A 29 4.54 -2.63 -10.26
N ARG A 30 4.58 -2.37 -11.56
CA ARG A 30 4.99 -3.36 -12.57
C ARG A 30 6.44 -3.79 -12.38
N CYS A 31 7.35 -2.86 -12.09
CA CYS A 31 8.74 -3.19 -11.71
C CYS A 31 8.79 -4.02 -10.43
N LEU A 32 8.02 -3.65 -9.41
CA LEU A 32 7.93 -4.40 -8.16
C LEU A 32 7.42 -5.84 -8.37
N TYR A 33 6.45 -6.02 -9.25
CA TYR A 33 5.96 -7.33 -9.67
C TYR A 33 7.05 -8.18 -10.34
N PHE A 34 7.78 -7.61 -11.31
CA PHE A 34 8.88 -8.32 -11.97
C PHE A 34 9.99 -8.71 -10.98
N ILE A 35 10.35 -7.82 -10.06
CA ILE A 35 11.32 -8.12 -9.00
C ILE A 35 10.81 -9.26 -8.11
N SER A 36 9.52 -9.26 -7.77
CA SER A 36 8.87 -10.32 -6.99
C SER A 36 8.93 -11.67 -7.70
N LYS A 37 8.86 -11.70 -9.04
CA LYS A 37 9.00 -12.93 -9.84
C LYS A 37 10.43 -13.47 -9.87
N VAL A 38 11.43 -12.60 -9.98
CA VAL A 38 12.83 -13.01 -10.13
C VAL A 38 13.49 -13.34 -8.78
N ARG A 39 13.15 -12.61 -7.71
CA ARG A 39 13.76 -12.75 -6.39
C ARG A 39 12.87 -13.39 -5.33
N GLY A 40 11.58 -13.56 -5.64
CA GLY A 40 10.57 -14.05 -4.72
C GLY A 40 9.91 -12.92 -3.91
N TYR A 41 8.60 -13.06 -3.69
CA TYR A 41 7.78 -12.08 -2.97
C TYR A 41 8.28 -11.77 -1.56
N LYS A 42 8.89 -12.74 -0.86
CA LYS A 42 9.41 -12.57 0.52
C LYS A 42 10.55 -11.56 0.62
N VAL A 43 11.29 -11.33 -0.48
CA VAL A 43 12.38 -10.35 -0.49
C VAL A 43 11.79 -8.95 -0.64
N VAL A 44 10.87 -8.77 -1.57
CA VAL A 44 10.16 -7.51 -1.79
C VAL A 44 9.34 -7.13 -0.56
N ALA A 45 8.67 -8.10 0.06
CA ALA A 45 7.85 -7.90 1.24
C ALA A 45 8.60 -7.33 2.45
N ARG A 46 9.91 -7.62 2.57
CA ARG A 46 10.75 -7.08 3.65
C ARG A 46 11.15 -5.61 3.46
N HIS A 47 11.05 -5.12 2.24
CA HIS A 47 11.40 -3.73 1.93
C HIS A 47 10.16 -2.83 1.91
N LEU A 48 8.96 -3.42 1.79
CA LEU A 48 7.71 -2.70 1.90
C LEU A 48 7.53 -2.16 3.33
N PRO A 49 7.06 -0.92 3.47
CA PRO A 49 6.91 -0.32 4.78
C PRO A 49 5.84 -1.06 5.57
N HIS A 50 6.18 -1.29 6.82
CA HIS A 50 5.38 -1.99 7.81
C HIS A 50 4.65 -0.97 8.71
N GLU A 51 4.35 0.22 8.20
CA GLU A 51 3.76 1.30 8.99
C GLU A 51 2.24 1.30 8.81
N THR A 52 1.48 1.41 9.92
CA THR A 52 0.00 1.48 9.88
C THR A 52 -0.49 2.78 9.24
N ALA A 53 0.35 3.83 9.22
CA ALA A 53 0.03 5.10 8.57
C ALA A 53 -0.14 4.97 7.05
N ASP A 54 0.48 3.96 6.42
CA ASP A 54 0.33 3.72 4.99
C ASP A 54 -0.95 2.92 4.66
N LEU A 55 -1.73 2.47 5.65
CA LEU A 55 -2.93 1.64 5.41
C LEU A 55 -4.06 2.44 4.76
N GLU A 56 -4.36 3.62 5.30
CA GLU A 56 -5.42 4.50 4.81
C GLU A 56 -5.21 4.93 3.35
N PRO A 57 -4.06 5.49 2.95
CA PRO A 57 -3.82 5.86 1.55
C PRO A 57 -3.82 4.63 0.63
N LEU A 58 -3.41 3.46 1.11
CA LEU A 58 -3.38 2.23 0.33
C LEU A 58 -4.78 1.67 0.07
N LEU A 59 -5.66 1.71 1.07
CA LEU A 59 -7.08 1.34 0.92
C LEU A 59 -7.80 2.32 0.01
N HIS A 60 -7.58 3.62 0.20
CA HIS A 60 -8.12 4.66 -0.68
C HIS A 60 -7.64 4.48 -2.13
N TYR A 61 -6.37 4.10 -2.33
CA TYR A 61 -5.85 3.80 -3.67
C TYR A 61 -6.48 2.55 -4.28
N LEU A 62 -6.85 1.55 -3.47
CA LEU A 62 -7.54 0.33 -3.91
C LEU A 62 -8.98 0.61 -4.31
N GLU A 63 -9.68 1.45 -3.55
CA GLU A 63 -11.08 1.83 -3.78
C GLU A 63 -11.25 2.70 -5.02
N ASN A 64 -10.31 3.62 -5.26
CA ASN A 64 -10.31 4.48 -6.44
C ASN A 64 -9.78 3.82 -7.72
N GLN A 65 -9.55 2.50 -7.75
CA GLN A 65 -9.22 1.81 -9.00
C GLN A 65 -10.45 1.75 -9.91
N ASP A 66 -10.34 2.31 -11.11
CA ASP A 66 -11.42 2.32 -12.10
C ASP A 66 -11.64 0.90 -12.67
N PRO A 67 -12.85 0.30 -12.52
CA PRO A 67 -13.14 -1.02 -13.04
C PRO A 67 -13.24 -1.09 -14.58
N GLY A 68 -13.33 0.07 -15.27
CA GLY A 68 -13.57 0.13 -16.71
C GLY A 68 -12.32 0.21 -17.59
N VAL A 69 -11.20 0.72 -17.07
CA VAL A 69 -9.95 0.90 -17.84
C VAL A 69 -9.02 -0.26 -17.53
N GLN A 70 -8.81 -1.14 -18.53
CA GLN A 70 -7.79 -2.21 -18.56
C GLN A 70 -7.17 -2.48 -17.19
N LEU A 71 -7.86 -3.32 -16.40
CA LEU A 71 -7.48 -3.65 -15.04
C LEU A 71 -5.97 -3.90 -14.97
N LYS A 72 -5.23 -2.92 -14.44
CA LYS A 72 -3.78 -2.98 -14.32
C LYS A 72 -3.46 -3.92 -13.17
N TRP A 73 -3.56 -5.21 -13.46
CA TRP A 73 -3.51 -6.29 -12.49
C TRP A 73 -2.17 -6.31 -11.74
N GLU A 74 -1.09 -5.78 -12.32
CA GLU A 74 0.19 -5.61 -11.65
C GLU A 74 0.10 -4.62 -10.47
N THR A 75 -0.66 -3.54 -10.64
CA THR A 75 -0.93 -2.57 -9.57
C THR A 75 -1.79 -3.21 -8.49
N HIS A 76 -2.87 -3.92 -8.87
CA HIS A 76 -3.72 -4.63 -7.92
C HIS A 76 -2.92 -5.69 -7.13
N TYR A 77 -2.08 -6.47 -7.81
CA TYR A 77 -1.21 -7.44 -7.16
C TYR A 77 -0.23 -6.77 -6.19
N GLY A 78 0.41 -5.68 -6.60
CA GLY A 78 1.36 -4.95 -5.76
C GLY A 78 0.70 -4.35 -4.51
N LEU A 79 -0.48 -3.77 -4.67
CA LEU A 79 -1.28 -3.22 -3.57
C LEU A 79 -1.76 -4.32 -2.61
N LEU A 80 -2.32 -5.42 -3.13
CA LEU A 80 -2.76 -6.55 -2.30
C LEU A 80 -1.59 -7.22 -1.57
N LEU A 81 -0.43 -7.33 -2.22
CA LEU A 81 0.79 -7.83 -1.59
C LEU A 81 1.18 -6.92 -0.43
N TRP A 82 1.20 -5.60 -0.65
CA TRP A 82 1.53 -4.64 0.39
C TRP A 82 0.50 -4.66 1.53
N LEU A 83 -0.80 -4.70 1.22
CA LEU A 83 -1.87 -4.87 2.21
C LEU A 83 -1.67 -6.16 3.03
N SER A 84 -1.35 -7.29 2.40
CA SER A 84 -1.13 -8.56 3.11
C SER A 84 0.03 -8.51 4.12
N ILE A 85 0.99 -7.62 3.89
CA ILE A 85 2.15 -7.40 4.75
C ILE A 85 1.80 -6.44 5.88
N VAL A 86 1.10 -5.35 5.55
CA VAL A 86 0.60 -4.40 6.56
C VAL A 86 -0.31 -5.16 7.51
N VAL A 87 -1.36 -5.85 7.02
CA VAL A 87 -2.36 -6.66 7.78
C VAL A 87 -1.74 -7.62 8.83
N LYS A 88 -0.50 -8.08 8.63
CA LYS A 88 0.19 -9.00 9.56
C LYS A 88 0.79 -8.34 10.80
N ILE A 89 0.88 -7.03 10.84
CA ILE A 89 1.47 -6.31 11.97
C ILE A 89 0.38 -6.22 13.03
N PRO A 90 0.68 -6.47 14.32
CA PRO A 90 -0.31 -6.34 15.37
C PRO A 90 -0.55 -4.85 15.62
N PHE A 91 -1.36 -4.20 14.80
CA PHE A 91 -1.85 -2.86 15.11
C PHE A 91 -2.97 -2.96 16.12
N HIS A 92 -2.95 -2.05 17.09
CA HIS A 92 -4.16 -1.73 17.82
C HIS A 92 -5.10 -0.98 16.87
N HIS A 93 -6.13 -1.66 16.36
CA HIS A 93 -7.23 -1.07 15.57
C HIS A 93 -8.00 0.03 16.34
N GLN A 94 -7.68 0.20 17.63
CA GLN A 94 -8.31 1.10 18.57
C GLN A 94 -8.13 2.60 18.24
N ARG A 95 -7.25 2.98 17.29
CA ARG A 95 -7.12 4.38 16.83
C ARG A 95 -7.97 4.73 15.61
N PHE A 96 -8.45 3.74 14.86
CA PHE A 96 -9.34 3.94 13.70
C PHE A 96 -10.83 3.86 14.08
N ASP A 97 -11.14 3.32 15.25
CA ASP A 97 -12.47 3.42 15.82
C ASP A 97 -12.66 4.87 16.26
N THR A 98 -13.14 5.70 15.33
CA THR A 98 -13.65 7.03 15.64
C THR A 98 -14.77 6.79 16.62
N SER A 99 -14.48 6.93 17.91
CA SER A 99 -15.51 6.97 18.94
C SER A 99 -16.47 8.06 18.51
N THR A 100 -17.59 7.64 17.95
CA THR A 100 -18.75 8.44 17.63
C THR A 100 -19.28 8.90 18.97
N SER A 101 -18.62 9.92 19.51
CA SER A 101 -18.94 10.62 20.73
C SER A 101 -19.93 11.71 20.34
N LYS A 102 -21.13 11.28 20.02
CA LYS A 102 -22.33 12.07 20.32
C LYS A 102 -23.33 11.13 20.97
N PRO A 103 -23.30 10.98 22.30
CA PRO A 103 -24.48 10.52 23.00
C PRO A 103 -25.60 11.52 22.68
N ILE A 104 -26.65 11.03 22.02
CA ILE A 104 -27.92 11.74 21.94
C ILE A 104 -28.48 11.73 23.37
N ILE A 105 -28.10 12.74 24.13
CA ILE A 105 -28.79 13.14 25.35
C ILE A 105 -29.08 14.63 25.15
N GLU A 106 -30.13 14.93 24.40
CA GLU A 106 -30.92 16.12 24.69
C GLU A 106 -32.22 15.61 25.30
N GLU A 107 -32.35 15.89 26.60
CA GLU A 107 -33.55 15.75 27.38
C GLU A 107 -34.71 16.49 26.72
N PHE A 108 -35.83 15.79 26.53
CA PHE A 108 -37.17 16.30 26.79
C PHE A 108 -38.04 15.15 27.30
#